data_AF-A0A4Y2UF73-F1
#
_entry.id   AF-A0A4Y2UF73-F1
#
_cell.length_a   1.000
_cell.length_b   1.000
_cell.length_c   1.000
_cell.angle_alpha   90.00
_cell.angle_beta   90.00
_cell.angle_gamma   90.00
#
_symmetry.space_group_name_H-M   'P 1'
#
loop_
_entity.id
_entity.type
_entity.pdbx_description
1 polymer ?
#
loop_
_entity_poly.entity_id
_entity_poly.type
_entity_poly.pdbx_seq_one_letter_code
_entity_poly.pdbx_strand_id
1 'polypeptide(L)'
;MDSITDEEKKMIEELRRRTINEMTPKMLEDVSLCYRFAKARDFNLGLAEIMLRKHIAWRKEIKLDTILTDYEPPEVSLNVNHIMLTPFTKILLKPK
;
A
#
# COMPACT_ATOMS: atom_id res chain seq x y z
N MET A 1 8.94 15.10 6.26
CA MET A 1 7.51 14.98 5.94
C MET A 1 7.01 16.39 5.73
N ASP A 2 6.19 16.63 4.72
CA ASP A 2 5.47 17.90 4.57
C ASP A 2 4.89 18.33 5.92
N SER A 3 4.80 19.63 6.17
CA SER A 3 4.19 20.15 7.38
C SER A 3 2.69 19.82 7.39
N ILE A 4 2.34 18.61 7.84
CA ILE A 4 0.97 18.14 7.98
C ILE A 4 0.28 18.99 9.04
N THR A 5 -0.87 19.58 8.70
CA THR A 5 -1.65 20.39 9.64
C THR A 5 -2.32 19.50 10.70
N ASP A 6 -2.78 20.10 11.80
CA ASP A 6 -3.44 19.32 12.85
C ASP A 6 -4.81 18.77 12.40
N GLU A 7 -5.49 19.45 11.48
CA GLU A 7 -6.71 18.96 10.83
C GLU A 7 -6.43 17.73 9.96
N GLU A 8 -5.35 17.77 9.18
CA GLU A 8 -4.93 16.65 8.34
C GLU A 8 -4.55 15.43 9.20
N LYS A 9 -3.85 15.64 10.33
CA LYS A 9 -3.56 14.55 11.29
C LYS A 9 -4.82 13.91 11.86
N LYS A 10 -5.80 14.73 12.28
CA LYS A 10 -7.09 14.24 12.80
C LYS A 10 -7.84 13.43 11.75
N MET A 11 -7.83 13.89 10.50
CA MET A 11 -8.46 13.17 9.39
C MET A 11 -7.77 11.82 9.12
N ILE A 12 -6.43 11.77 9.12
CA ILE A 12 -5.68 10.52 8.93
C ILE A 12 -6.00 9.52 10.06
N GLU A 13 -6.05 9.99 11.30
CA GLU A 13 -6.38 9.16 12.46
C GLU A 13 -7.82 8.62 12.37
N GLU A 14 -8.77 9.46 11.98
CA GLU A 14 -10.16 9.04 11.78
C GLU A 14 -10.29 8.02 10.63
N LEU A 15 -9.57 8.22 9.52
CA LEU A 15 -9.50 7.25 8.42
C LEU A 15 -8.96 5.91 8.90
N ARG A 16 -7.87 5.93 9.69
CA ARG A 16 -7.28 4.73 10.29
C ARG A 16 -8.29 4.03 11.19
N ARG A 17 -8.92 4.76 12.12
CA ARG A 17 -9.92 4.24 13.06
C ARG A 17 -11.09 3.53 12.35
N ARG A 18 -11.57 4.07 11.23
CA ARG A 18 -12.69 3.50 10.45
C ARG A 18 -12.35 2.22 9.69
N THR A 19 -11.09 2.04 9.34
CA THR A 19 -10.65 0.98 8.41
C THR A 19 -9.75 -0.07 9.05
N ILE A 20 -9.28 0.17 10.29
CA ILE A 20 -8.35 -0.72 11.01
C ILE A 20 -8.83 -2.17 11.11
N ASN A 21 -10.13 -2.40 11.28
CA ASN A 21 -10.71 -3.73 11.44
C ASN A 21 -10.71 -4.55 10.12
N GLU A 22 -10.51 -3.91 8.98
CA GLU A 22 -10.52 -4.57 7.67
C GLU A 22 -9.12 -4.79 7.10
N MET A 23 -8.11 -4.09 7.64
CA MET A 23 -6.72 -4.16 7.22
C MET A 23 -6.07 -5.48 7.61
N THR A 24 -5.13 -5.95 6.78
CA THR A 24 -4.30 -7.11 7.12
C THR A 24 -3.12 -6.70 8.01
N PRO A 25 -2.48 -7.62 8.75
CA PRO A 25 -1.33 -7.29 9.60
C PRO A 25 -0.21 -6.55 8.84
N LYS A 26 0.10 -6.97 7.61
CA LYS A 26 1.09 -6.29 6.75
C LYS A 26 0.72 -4.85 6.41
N MET A 27 -0.57 -4.53 6.34
CA MET A 27 -1.04 -3.16 6.12
C MET A 27 -0.89 -2.30 7.37
N LEU A 28 -1.07 -2.90 8.56
CA LEU A 28 -0.97 -2.19 9.84
C LEU A 28 0.48 -1.79 10.17
N GLU A 29 1.47 -2.52 9.64
CA GLU A 29 2.90 -2.19 9.70
C GLU A 29 3.25 -0.91 8.92
N ASP A 30 2.50 -0.58 7.86
CA ASP A 30 2.71 0.64 7.08
C ASP A 30 2.03 1.84 7.75
N VAL A 31 2.81 2.54 8.59
CA VAL A 31 2.38 3.77 9.28
C VAL A 31 1.97 4.90 8.32
N SER A 32 2.46 4.87 7.07
CA SER A 32 2.18 5.91 6.07
C SER A 32 0.97 5.59 5.19
N LEU A 33 0.39 4.39 5.32
CA LEU A 33 -0.68 3.91 4.44
C LEU A 33 -1.84 4.89 4.38
N CYS A 34 -2.42 5.23 5.54
CA CYS A 34 -3.56 6.15 5.62
C CYS A 34 -3.20 7.55 5.09
N TYR A 35 -1.97 8.03 5.35
CA TYR A 35 -1.48 9.30 4.81
C TYR A 35 -1.45 9.30 3.28
N ARG A 36 -0.95 8.25 2.63
CA ARG A 36 -0.88 8.18 1.16
C ARG A 36 -2.27 8.24 0.51
N PHE A 37 -3.25 7.55 1.08
CA PHE A 37 -4.64 7.58 0.58
C PHE A 37 -5.33 8.91 0.88
N ALA A 38 -5.08 9.50 2.05
CA ALA A 38 -5.57 10.84 2.39
C ALA A 38 -5.00 11.89 1.43
N LYS A 39 -3.69 11.90 1.20
CA LYS A 39 -3.01 12.84 0.30
C LYS A 39 -3.49 12.70 -1.14
N ALA A 40 -3.73 11.47 -1.62
CA ALA A 40 -4.24 11.21 -2.97
C ALA A 40 -5.68 11.71 -3.22
N ARG A 41 -6.40 12.11 -2.16
CA ARG A 41 -7.78 12.63 -2.22
C ARG A 41 -7.89 13.99 -1.55
N ASP A 42 -6.80 14.75 -1.50
CA ASP A 42 -6.76 16.09 -0.92
C ASP A 42 -7.35 16.15 0.50
N PHE A 43 -7.06 15.11 1.30
CA PHE A 43 -7.57 14.92 2.66
C PHE A 43 -9.10 14.87 2.77
N ASN A 44 -9.81 14.54 1.69
CA ASN A 44 -11.24 14.23 1.73
C ASN A 44 -11.48 12.85 2.36
N LEU A 45 -12.05 12.83 3.57
CA LEU A 45 -12.27 11.60 4.35
C LEU A 45 -13.12 10.56 3.62
N GLY A 46 -14.24 10.97 3.02
CA GLY A 46 -15.14 10.04 2.34
C GLY A 46 -14.49 9.40 1.10
N LEU A 47 -13.83 10.20 0.26
CA LEU A 47 -13.16 9.70 -0.94
C LEU A 47 -11.94 8.84 -0.61
N ALA A 48 -11.16 9.23 0.40
CA ALA A 48 -10.01 8.46 0.87
C ALA A 48 -10.47 7.11 1.44
N GLU A 49 -11.54 7.08 2.23
CA GLU A 49 -12.12 5.87 2.79
C GLU A 49 -12.61 4.91 1.68
N ILE A 50 -13.35 5.41 0.70
CA ILE A 50 -13.78 4.60 -0.46
C ILE A 50 -12.59 4.00 -1.21
N MET A 51 -11.56 4.80 -1.46
CA MET A 51 -10.36 4.34 -2.17
C MET A 51 -9.58 3.30 -1.37
N LEU A 52 -9.43 3.51 -0.06
CA LEU A 52 -8.73 2.59 0.84
C LEU A 52 -9.48 1.26 0.98
N ARG A 53 -10.80 1.28 1.12
CA ARG A 53 -11.63 0.05 1.17
C ARG A 53 -11.52 -0.76 -0.13
N LYS A 54 -11.55 -0.10 -1.28
CA LYS A 54 -11.28 -0.75 -2.58
C LYS A 54 -9.89 -1.38 -2.63
N HIS A 55 -8.88 -0.68 -2.12
CA HIS A 55 -7.53 -1.22 -2.05
C HIS A 55 -7.43 -2.45 -1.13
N ILE A 56 -8.07 -2.41 0.04
CA ILE A 56 -8.14 -3.54 0.98
C ILE A 56 -8.79 -4.77 0.32
N ALA A 57 -9.93 -4.57 -0.35
CA ALA A 57 -10.65 -5.64 -1.05
C ALA A 57 -9.79 -6.27 -2.16
N TRP A 58 -9.23 -5.44 -3.05
CA TRP A 58 -8.34 -5.90 -4.11
C TRP A 58 -7.14 -6.68 -3.57
N ARG A 59 -6.51 -6.18 -2.50
CA ARG A 59 -5.36 -6.82 -1.87
C ARG A 59 -5.68 -8.24 -1.38
N LYS A 60 -6.89 -8.46 -0.86
CA LYS A 60 -7.40 -9.77 -0.43
C LYS A 60 -7.67 -10.69 -1.62
N GLU A 61 -8.30 -10.17 -2.68
CA GLU A 61 -8.62 -10.93 -3.90
C GLU A 61 -7.38 -11.49 -4.58
N ILE A 62 -6.34 -10.66 -4.75
CA ILE A 62 -5.11 -11.06 -5.44
C ILE A 62 -4.07 -11.71 -4.51
N LYS A 63 -4.42 -11.96 -3.24
CA LYS A 63 -3.51 -12.50 -2.21
C LYS A 63 -2.15 -11.77 -2.17
N LEU A 64 -2.18 -10.44 -2.24
CA LEU A 64 -0.94 -9.65 -2.37
C LEU A 64 0.03 -9.84 -1.20
N ASP A 65 -0.48 -10.23 -0.04
CA ASP A 65 0.34 -10.53 1.14
C ASP A 65 1.30 -11.70 0.89
N THR A 66 0.99 -12.64 0.00
CA THR A 66 1.83 -13.81 -0.30
C THR A 66 2.39 -13.80 -1.73
N ILE A 67 2.22 -12.71 -2.48
CA ILE A 67 2.66 -12.64 -3.88
C ILE A 67 4.18 -12.88 -4.05
N LEU A 68 5.00 -12.45 -3.09
CA LEU A 68 6.46 -12.62 -3.18
C LEU A 68 6.90 -14.07 -2.96
N THR A 69 6.04 -14.93 -2.41
CA THR A 69 6.31 -16.35 -2.16
C THR A 69 5.58 -17.26 -3.14
N ASP A 70 4.36 -16.89 -3.54
CA ASP A 70 3.45 -17.80 -4.23
C ASP A 70 3.39 -17.57 -5.75
N TYR A 71 3.90 -16.43 -6.23
CA TYR A 71 3.79 -16.06 -7.64
C TYR A 71 5.09 -16.38 -8.40
N GLU A 72 5.00 -17.33 -9.33
CA GLU A 72 6.02 -17.57 -10.34
C GLU A 72 5.66 -16.85 -11.64
N PRO A 73 6.42 -15.81 -12.03
CA PRO A 73 6.15 -15.09 -13.27
C PRO A 73 6.35 -16.01 -14.49
N PRO A 74 5.46 -15.97 -15.50
CA PRO A 74 5.65 -16.73 -16.74
C PRO A 74 6.98 -16.39 -17.42
N GLU A 75 7.63 -17.38 -18.04
CA GLU A 75 8.96 -17.23 -18.66
C GLU A 75 9.01 -16.11 -19.72
N VAL A 76 7.91 -15.89 -20.44
CA VAL A 76 7.77 -14.79 -21.43
C VAL A 76 7.90 -13.40 -20.79
N SER A 77 7.54 -13.26 -19.52
CA SER A 77 7.63 -11.99 -18.76
C SER A 77 9.06 -11.67 -18.31
N LEU A 78 9.96 -12.65 -18.29
CA LEU A 78 11.35 -12.46 -17.85
C LEU A 78 12.21 -11.75 -18.91
N ASN A 79 11.86 -11.89 -20.19
CA ASN A 79 12.62 -11.36 -21.33
C ASN A 79 12.37 -9.87 -21.63
N VAL A 80 11.37 -9.25 -21.00
CA VAL A 80 11.02 -7.82 -21.16
C VAL A 80 11.41 -6.95 -19.96
N ASN A 81 12.15 -7.49 -18.99
CA ASN A 81 12.63 -6.81 -17.77
C ASN A 81 13.66 -5.68 -18.01
N HIS A 82 13.72 -5.09 -19.21
CA HIS A 82 14.50 -3.89 -19.46
C HIS A 82 13.92 -2.66 -18.74
N ILE A 83 12.70 -2.74 -18.21
CA ILE A 83 12.06 -1.65 -17.47
C ILE A 83 11.86 -2.07 -16.00
N MET A 84 12.47 -1.29 -15.11
CA MET A 84 12.17 -1.18 -13.67
C MET A 84 12.74 -2.25 -12.75
N LEU A 85 13.96 -2.00 -12.25
CA LEU A 85 14.33 -1.94 -10.83
C LEU A 85 15.85 -1.62 -10.78
N THR A 86 16.18 -0.33 -10.63
CA THR A 86 17.57 0.14 -10.48
C THR A 86 18.20 -0.39 -9.18
N PRO A 87 19.56 -0.36 -9.05
CA PRO A 87 20.32 -1.24 -8.15
C PRO A 87 19.97 -1.21 -6.66
N PHE A 88 19.23 -0.22 -6.18
CA PHE A 88 18.89 -0.07 -4.76
C PHE A 88 17.95 -1.16 -4.22
N THR A 89 17.25 -1.89 -5.10
CA THR A 89 16.25 -2.90 -4.73
C THR A 89 16.76 -4.34 -4.80
N LYS A 90 17.93 -4.59 -5.41
CA LYS A 90 18.58 -5.92 -5.40
C LYS A 90 19.07 -6.35 -4.01
N ILE A 91 19.17 -5.43 -3.04
CA ILE A 91 19.55 -5.75 -1.65
C ILE A 91 18.39 -6.38 -0.88
N LEU A 92 17.14 -6.08 -1.24
CA LEU A 92 15.95 -6.53 -0.50
C LEU A 92 15.34 -7.83 -1.04
N LEU A 93 15.82 -8.33 -2.18
CA LEU A 93 15.36 -9.57 -2.81
C LEU A 93 16.36 -10.73 -2.69
N LYS A 94 17.39 -10.60 -1.85
CA LYS A 94 18.23 -11.77 -1.53
C LYS A 94 17.55 -12.59 -0.45
N PRO A 95 17.20 -13.86 -0.70
CA PRO A 95 16.87 -14.77 0.39
C PRO A 95 18.09 -14.93 1.30
N LYS A 96 17.83 -15.04 2.61
CA LYS A 96 18.85 -15.41 3.61
C LYS A 96 19.41 -16.80 3.33
#